data_AF-A0AAN8A3Z1-F1
#
_entry.id   AF-A0AAN8A3Z1-F1
#
_cell.length_a   1.000
_cell.length_b   1.000
_cell.length_c   1.000
_cell.angle_alpha   90.00
_cell.angle_beta   90.00
_cell.angle_gamma   90.00
#
_symmetry.space_group_name_H-M   'P 1'
#
loop_
_entity.id
_entity.type
_entity.pdbx_description
1 polymer ?
#
loop_
_entity_poly.entity_id
_entity_poly.type
_entity_poly.pdbx_seq_one_letter_code
_entity_poly.pdbx_strand_id
1 'polypeptide(L)'
;MPEHIQLLVTRAEARLRQAAKRRTEAKAVLTTAINSLFAAQDILEDMMVTSEDPNQTTALRAAQTYCQAAGTLVAESETKLRNAEDEDEAARAHLYSLLAPLRELQEERQAAKDGQWEEWKRKKQEADRHEQSRLNATRSQRRERKPEFTAQIAQWHQACEIAFQDKSSLRIFPAPPAELCNDISCKKETRSLAACKCNIQKAFTSSTSLKTDRLRFHPDTFSKVADQYRNAVQQAAKEVFVVVERMHQDQLRERGG
;
A
#
# COMPACT_ATOMS: atom_id res chain seq x y z
N MET A 1 15.76 -25.11 -12.59
CA MET A 1 14.54 -25.66 -13.24
C MET A 1 13.99 -24.76 -14.36
N PRO A 2 13.89 -23.42 -14.23
CA PRO A 2 13.31 -22.57 -15.29
C PRO A 2 14.14 -22.55 -16.59
N GLU A 3 15.46 -22.51 -16.48
CA GLU A 3 16.37 -22.30 -17.62
C GLU A 3 16.35 -23.46 -18.64
N HIS A 4 16.23 -24.70 -18.16
CA HIS A 4 16.17 -25.87 -19.05
C HIS A 4 14.87 -25.90 -19.86
N ILE A 5 13.72 -25.57 -19.23
CA ILE A 5 12.44 -25.52 -19.94
C ILE A 5 12.44 -24.36 -20.94
N GLN A 6 13.00 -23.21 -20.58
CA GLN A 6 13.10 -22.07 -21.47
C GLN A 6 13.95 -22.39 -22.72
N LEU A 7 15.05 -23.12 -22.56
CA LEU A 7 15.86 -23.61 -23.69
C LEU A 7 15.06 -24.58 -24.59
N LEU A 8 14.25 -25.47 -24.01
CA LEU A 8 13.39 -26.38 -24.78
C LEU A 8 12.32 -25.63 -25.58
N VAL A 9 11.69 -24.62 -24.97
CA VAL A 9 10.73 -23.74 -25.66
C VAL A 9 11.40 -22.99 -26.80
N THR A 10 12.56 -22.37 -26.58
CA THR A 10 13.30 -21.68 -27.65
C THR A 10 13.67 -22.60 -28.81
N ARG A 11 14.08 -23.84 -28.52
CA ARG A 11 14.35 -24.85 -29.55
C ARG A 11 13.08 -25.26 -30.30
N ALA A 12 11.97 -25.47 -29.61
CA ALA A 12 10.69 -25.80 -30.22
C ALA A 12 10.18 -24.66 -31.11
N GLU A 13 10.31 -23.40 -30.67
CA GLU A 13 10.00 -22.22 -31.48
C GLU A 13 10.86 -22.13 -32.75
N ALA A 14 12.17 -22.41 -32.64
CA ALA A 14 13.05 -22.43 -33.80
C ALA A 14 12.64 -23.50 -34.82
N ARG A 15 12.27 -24.70 -34.34
CA ARG A 15 11.75 -25.79 -35.18
C ARG A 15 10.43 -25.39 -35.85
N LEU A 16 9.53 -24.74 -35.12
CA LEU A 16 8.27 -24.24 -35.67
C LEU A 16 8.51 -23.20 -36.78
N ARG A 17 9.41 -22.23 -36.57
CA ARG A 17 9.77 -21.26 -37.61
C ARG A 17 10.36 -21.93 -38.85
N GLN A 18 11.20 -22.95 -38.66
CA GLN A 18 11.78 -23.70 -39.77
C GLN A 18 10.72 -24.50 -40.54
N ALA A 19 9.80 -25.17 -39.85
CA ALA A 19 8.70 -25.90 -40.46
C ALA A 19 7.76 -24.97 -41.25
N ALA A 20 7.38 -23.83 -40.66
CA ALA A 20 6.60 -22.80 -41.34
C ALA A 20 7.29 -22.28 -42.61
N LYS A 21 8.61 -22.05 -42.56
CA LYS A 21 9.40 -21.66 -43.73
C LYS A 21 9.37 -22.73 -44.83
N ARG A 22 9.60 -24.00 -44.48
CA ARG A 22 9.51 -25.12 -45.44
C ARG A 22 8.13 -25.21 -46.08
N ARG A 23 7.05 -25.04 -45.30
CA ARG A 23 5.69 -25.00 -45.84
C ARG A 23 5.50 -23.87 -46.85
N THR A 24 6.00 -22.66 -46.54
CA THR A 24 5.91 -21.53 -47.48
C THR A 24 6.69 -21.76 -48.77
N GLU A 25 7.88 -22.35 -48.67
CA GLU A 25 8.71 -22.70 -49.83
C GLU A 25 8.03 -23.80 -50.67
N ALA A 26 7.53 -24.86 -50.05
CA ALA A 26 6.80 -25.95 -50.73
C ALA A 26 5.56 -25.43 -51.47
N LYS A 27 4.82 -24.50 -50.85
CA LYS A 27 3.66 -23.87 -51.48
C LYS A 27 4.06 -23.07 -52.72
N ALA A 28 5.15 -22.30 -52.66
CA ALA A 28 5.65 -21.54 -53.81
C ALA A 28 6.11 -22.45 -54.96
N VAL A 29 6.77 -23.57 -54.63
CA VAL A 29 7.17 -24.60 -55.62
C VAL A 29 5.93 -25.21 -56.28
N LEU A 30 4.91 -25.59 -55.50
CA LEU A 30 3.65 -26.11 -56.05
C LEU A 30 2.97 -25.12 -56.99
N THR A 31 2.88 -23.84 -56.61
CA THR A 31 2.32 -22.79 -57.48
C THR A 31 3.08 -22.69 -58.81
N THR A 32 4.41 -22.77 -58.77
CA THR A 32 5.24 -22.73 -59.99
C THR A 32 5.03 -23.97 -60.87
N ALA A 33 4.91 -25.15 -60.25
CA ALA A 33 4.64 -26.40 -60.95
C ALA A 33 3.27 -26.38 -61.63
N ILE A 34 2.23 -25.87 -60.95
CA ILE A 34 0.88 -25.71 -61.51
C ILE A 34 0.90 -24.78 -62.73
N ASN A 35 1.58 -23.62 -62.64
CA ASN A 35 1.69 -22.70 -63.77
C ASN A 35 2.42 -23.33 -64.97
N SER A 36 3.44 -24.16 -64.72
CA SER A 36 4.16 -24.88 -65.76
C SER A 36 3.29 -25.96 -66.42
N LEU A 37 2.42 -26.62 -65.65
CA LEU A 37 1.44 -27.57 -66.18
C LEU A 37 0.42 -26.89 -67.08
N PHE A 38 -0.13 -25.73 -66.69
CA PHE A 38 -1.04 -24.97 -67.54
C PHE A 38 -0.37 -24.54 -68.85
N ALA A 39 0.85 -24.00 -68.78
CA ALA A 39 1.60 -23.64 -69.99
C ALA A 39 1.87 -24.86 -70.90
N ALA A 40 2.15 -26.03 -70.32
CA ALA A 40 2.31 -27.27 -71.07
C ALA A 40 1.01 -27.68 -71.78
N GLN A 41 -0.12 -27.58 -71.09
CA GLN A 41 -1.45 -27.88 -71.62
C GLN A 41 -1.81 -26.95 -72.79
N ASP A 42 -1.57 -25.64 -72.65
CA ASP A 42 -1.82 -24.66 -73.72
C ASP A 42 -1.03 -25.00 -74.99
N ILE A 43 0.26 -25.36 -74.85
CA ILE A 43 1.10 -25.80 -75.98
C ILE A 43 0.53 -27.07 -76.62
N LEU A 44 0.12 -28.04 -75.81
CA LEU A 44 -0.42 -29.29 -76.32
C LEU A 44 -1.74 -29.07 -77.08
N GLU A 45 -2.62 -28.21 -76.57
CA GLU A 45 -3.89 -27.86 -77.22
C GLU A 45 -3.66 -27.17 -78.57
N ASP A 46 -2.76 -26.18 -78.63
CA ASP A 46 -2.42 -25.47 -79.88
C ASP A 46 -1.85 -26.43 -80.95
N MET A 47 -1.01 -27.36 -80.52
CA MET A 47 -0.44 -28.39 -81.40
C MET A 47 -1.46 -29.43 -81.87
N MET A 48 -2.51 -29.71 -81.09
CA MET A 48 -3.58 -30.62 -81.50
C MET A 48 -4.50 -30.01 -82.56
N VAL A 49 -4.67 -28.68 -82.57
CA VAL A 49 -5.53 -27.97 -83.54
C VAL A 49 -4.84 -27.81 -84.90
N THR A 50 -3.50 -27.74 -84.94
CA THR A 50 -2.73 -27.38 -86.14
C THR A 50 -2.14 -28.57 -86.91
N SER A 51 -2.48 -29.81 -86.56
CA SER A 51 -1.73 -31.00 -86.99
C SER A 51 -2.32 -31.77 -88.19
N GLU A 52 -1.84 -31.51 -89.42
CA GLU A 52 -2.07 -32.36 -90.60
C GLU A 52 -0.76 -32.96 -91.18
N ASP A 53 0.44 -32.56 -90.70
CA ASP A 53 1.75 -32.97 -91.23
C ASP A 53 2.35 -34.16 -90.43
N PRO A 54 2.80 -35.25 -91.09
CA PRO A 54 3.47 -36.37 -90.41
C PRO A 54 4.71 -35.99 -89.58
N ASN A 55 5.40 -34.88 -89.86
CA ASN A 55 6.50 -34.36 -89.02
C ASN A 55 6.03 -33.77 -87.69
N GLN A 56 4.75 -33.37 -87.56
CA GLN A 56 4.17 -32.90 -86.30
C GLN A 56 3.99 -34.01 -85.26
N THR A 57 4.03 -35.28 -85.67
CA THR A 57 3.90 -36.44 -84.76
C THR A 57 5.02 -36.51 -83.70
N THR A 58 6.23 -36.08 -84.05
CA THR A 58 7.37 -36.05 -83.12
C THR A 58 7.24 -34.90 -82.12
N ALA A 59 6.83 -33.73 -82.61
CA ALA A 59 6.62 -32.55 -81.79
C ALA A 59 5.46 -32.76 -80.79
N LEU A 60 4.36 -33.37 -81.24
CA LEU A 60 3.22 -33.72 -80.39
C LEU A 60 3.60 -34.69 -79.26
N ARG A 61 4.41 -35.71 -79.56
CA ARG A 61 4.95 -36.64 -78.55
C ARG A 61 5.85 -35.92 -77.54
N ALA A 62 6.66 -34.96 -77.98
CA ALA A 62 7.48 -34.16 -77.09
C ALA A 62 6.62 -33.30 -76.15
N ALA A 63 5.57 -32.65 -76.67
CA ALA A 63 4.61 -31.88 -75.87
C ALA A 63 3.85 -32.75 -74.86
N GLN A 64 3.39 -33.94 -75.26
CA GLN A 64 2.75 -34.90 -74.34
C GLN A 64 3.71 -35.34 -73.22
N THR A 65 4.98 -35.60 -73.56
CA THR A 65 6.01 -35.96 -72.58
C THR A 65 6.26 -34.81 -71.60
N TYR A 66 6.28 -33.57 -72.10
CA TYR A 66 6.40 -32.37 -71.27
C TYR A 66 5.21 -32.18 -70.33
N CYS A 67 3.97 -32.36 -70.80
CA CYS A 67 2.76 -32.33 -69.96
C CYS A 67 2.78 -33.42 -68.87
N GLN A 68 3.19 -34.64 -69.21
CA GLN A 68 3.32 -35.73 -68.24
C GLN A 68 4.38 -35.41 -67.17
N ALA A 69 5.55 -34.89 -67.58
CA ALA A 69 6.59 -34.47 -66.66
C ALA A 69 6.11 -33.33 -65.73
N ALA A 70 5.39 -32.34 -66.27
CA ALA A 70 4.78 -31.27 -65.48
C ALA A 70 3.74 -31.82 -64.48
N GLY A 71 2.92 -32.79 -64.88
CA GLY A 71 1.97 -33.47 -64.01
C GLY A 71 2.64 -34.22 -62.86
N THR A 72 3.73 -34.95 -63.13
CA THR A 72 4.52 -35.61 -62.07
C THR A 72 5.14 -34.61 -61.10
N LEU A 73 5.63 -33.46 -61.60
CA LEU A 73 6.19 -32.41 -60.77
C LEU A 73 5.14 -31.80 -59.83
N VAL A 74 3.90 -31.61 -60.29
CA VAL A 74 2.79 -31.16 -59.43
C VAL A 74 2.52 -32.17 -58.33
N ALA A 75 2.35 -33.46 -58.65
CA ALA A 75 2.08 -34.50 -57.66
C ALA A 75 3.20 -34.64 -56.60
N GLU A 76 4.47 -34.55 -57.02
CA GLU A 76 5.60 -34.51 -56.09
C GLU A 76 5.58 -33.27 -55.20
N SER A 77 5.23 -32.11 -55.76
CA SER A 77 5.16 -30.84 -55.04
C SER A 77 4.00 -30.81 -54.03
N GLU A 78 2.86 -31.40 -54.36
CA GLU A 78 1.73 -31.60 -53.44
C GLU A 78 2.10 -32.49 -52.27
N THR A 79 2.80 -33.60 -52.54
CA THR A 79 3.29 -34.50 -51.48
C THR A 79 4.27 -33.77 -50.56
N LYS A 80 5.19 -32.98 -51.11
CA LYS A 80 6.12 -32.14 -50.33
C LYS A 80 5.39 -31.11 -49.49
N LEU A 81 4.33 -30.47 -50.02
CA LEU A 81 3.51 -29.52 -49.27
C LEU A 81 2.81 -30.21 -48.10
N ARG A 82 2.16 -31.36 -48.32
CA ARG A 82 1.49 -32.12 -47.26
C ARG A 82 2.44 -32.51 -46.14
N ASN A 83 3.60 -33.06 -46.48
CA ASN A 83 4.63 -33.39 -45.48
C ASN A 83 5.09 -32.15 -44.69
N ALA A 84 5.23 -31.00 -45.35
CA ALA A 84 5.61 -29.75 -44.68
C ALA A 84 4.49 -29.20 -43.79
N GLU A 85 3.22 -29.42 -44.14
CA GLU A 85 2.06 -29.09 -43.29
C GLU A 85 2.00 -29.98 -42.05
N ASP A 86 2.21 -31.29 -42.20
CA ASP A 86 2.28 -32.24 -41.08
C ASP A 86 3.45 -31.92 -40.15
N GLU A 87 4.62 -31.54 -40.69
CA GLU A 87 5.77 -31.07 -39.90
C GLU A 87 5.46 -29.78 -39.11
N ASP A 88 4.76 -28.80 -39.72
CA ASP A 88 4.35 -27.57 -39.05
C ASP A 88 3.38 -27.86 -37.90
N GLU A 89 2.37 -28.70 -38.14
CA GLU A 89 1.38 -29.07 -37.12
C GLU A 89 2.02 -29.85 -35.96
N ALA A 90 2.88 -30.84 -36.25
CA ALA A 90 3.61 -31.57 -35.22
C ALA A 90 4.53 -30.64 -34.39
N ALA A 91 5.18 -29.66 -35.02
CA ALA A 91 5.99 -28.68 -34.32
C ALA A 91 5.15 -27.77 -33.41
N ARG A 92 3.96 -27.34 -33.85
CA ARG A 92 3.00 -26.58 -33.02
C ARG A 92 2.52 -27.39 -31.83
N ALA A 93 2.07 -28.62 -32.06
CA ALA A 93 1.60 -29.51 -31.00
C ALA A 93 2.68 -29.74 -29.93
N HIS A 94 3.94 -29.93 -30.36
CA HIS A 94 5.06 -30.07 -29.44
C HIS A 94 5.31 -28.79 -28.63
N LEU A 95 5.27 -27.61 -29.25
CA LEU A 95 5.41 -26.34 -28.55
C LEU A 95 4.29 -26.14 -27.50
N TYR A 96 3.03 -26.41 -27.87
CA TYR A 96 1.91 -26.32 -26.93
C TYR A 96 2.05 -27.28 -25.76
N SER A 97 2.48 -28.51 -26.00
CA SER A 97 2.75 -29.49 -24.95
C SER A 97 3.83 -29.01 -23.96
N LEU A 98 4.87 -28.31 -24.43
CA LEU A 98 5.89 -27.72 -23.56
C LEU A 98 5.40 -26.50 -22.79
N LEU A 99 4.48 -25.71 -23.37
CA LEU A 99 3.95 -24.50 -22.74
C LEU A 99 2.86 -24.78 -21.70
N ALA A 100 2.10 -25.87 -21.82
CA ALA A 100 0.99 -26.17 -20.90
C ALA A 100 1.44 -26.26 -19.42
N PRO A 101 2.48 -27.04 -19.06
CA PRO A 101 2.96 -27.11 -17.67
C PRO A 101 3.50 -25.77 -17.15
N LEU A 102 4.05 -24.93 -18.03
CA LEU A 102 4.51 -23.59 -17.66
C LEU A 102 3.35 -22.67 -17.29
N ARG A 103 2.21 -22.77 -18.00
CA ARG A 103 1.01 -22.01 -17.69
C ARG A 103 0.44 -22.44 -16.34
N GLU A 104 0.30 -23.73 -16.09
CA GLU A 104 -0.18 -24.27 -14.81
C GLU A 104 0.72 -23.79 -13.65
N LEU A 105 2.04 -23.86 -13.81
CA LEU A 105 2.97 -23.38 -12.79
C LEU A 105 2.87 -21.85 -12.56
N GLN A 106 2.57 -21.08 -13.60
CA GLN A 106 2.34 -19.64 -13.47
C GLN A 106 1.05 -19.33 -12.73
N GLU A 107 -0.02 -20.07 -13.02
CA GLU A 107 -1.30 -19.95 -12.33
C GLU A 107 -1.18 -20.33 -10.86
N GLU A 108 -0.50 -21.43 -10.52
CA GLU A 108 -0.22 -21.83 -9.13
C GLU A 108 0.58 -20.76 -8.38
N ARG A 109 1.60 -20.18 -9.02
CA ARG A 109 2.39 -19.08 -8.44
C ARG A 109 1.54 -17.85 -8.21
N GLN A 110 0.63 -17.54 -9.12
CA GLN A 110 -0.26 -16.40 -8.98
C GLN A 110 -1.26 -16.63 -7.85
N ALA A 111 -1.90 -17.80 -7.81
CA ALA A 111 -2.79 -18.20 -6.73
C ALA A 111 -2.09 -18.19 -5.36
N ALA A 112 -0.83 -18.63 -5.29
CA ALA A 112 -0.03 -18.57 -4.07
C ALA A 112 0.26 -17.13 -3.61
N LYS A 113 0.57 -16.22 -4.55
CA LYS A 113 0.74 -14.79 -4.24
C LYS A 113 -0.56 -14.16 -3.76
N ASP A 114 -1.67 -14.47 -4.41
CA ASP A 114 -2.98 -13.95 -4.06
C ASP A 114 -3.41 -14.47 -2.67
N GLY A 115 -3.15 -15.74 -2.37
CA GLY A 115 -3.35 -16.32 -1.04
C GLY A 115 -2.51 -15.65 0.05
N GLN A 116 -1.23 -15.38 -0.21
CA GLN A 116 -0.36 -14.64 0.72
C GLN A 116 -0.84 -13.21 0.95
N TRP A 117 -1.33 -12.53 -0.10
CA TRP A 117 -1.87 -11.18 -0.01
C TRP A 117 -3.12 -11.11 0.87
N GLU A 118 -4.07 -12.04 0.69
CA GLU A 118 -5.27 -12.10 1.53
C GLU A 118 -4.96 -12.47 2.99
N GLU A 119 -3.98 -13.38 3.22
CA GLU A 119 -3.54 -13.68 4.58
C GLU A 119 -2.91 -12.45 5.27
N TRP A 120 -2.04 -11.74 4.55
CA TRP A 120 -1.43 -10.50 5.05
C TRP A 120 -2.49 -9.45 5.39
N LYS A 121 -3.48 -9.27 4.51
CA LYS A 121 -4.60 -8.34 4.70
C LYS A 121 -5.42 -8.68 5.94
N ARG A 122 -5.72 -9.98 6.16
CA ARG A 122 -6.41 -10.46 7.36
C ARG A 122 -5.61 -10.17 8.64
N LYS A 123 -4.31 -10.50 8.65
CA LYS A 123 -3.42 -10.23 9.79
C LYS A 123 -3.33 -8.74 10.11
N LYS A 124 -3.26 -7.89 9.08
CA LYS A 124 -3.25 -6.43 9.24
C LYS A 124 -4.56 -5.93 9.87
N GLN A 125 -5.71 -6.40 9.38
CA GLN A 125 -7.01 -6.02 9.93
C GLN A 125 -7.18 -6.45 11.41
N GLU A 126 -6.65 -7.60 11.78
CA GLU A 126 -6.65 -8.07 13.18
C GLU A 126 -5.74 -7.22 14.07
N ALA A 127 -4.53 -6.88 13.60
CA ALA A 127 -3.62 -5.99 14.31
C ALA A 127 -4.23 -4.59 14.51
N ASP A 128 -4.85 -4.03 13.48
CA ASP A 128 -5.53 -2.73 13.56
C ASP A 128 -6.70 -2.77 14.57
N ARG A 129 -7.48 -3.86 14.59
CA ARG A 129 -8.56 -4.06 15.57
C ARG A 129 -8.02 -4.15 16.99
N HIS A 130 -6.92 -4.86 17.20
CA HIS A 130 -6.28 -4.99 18.50
C HIS A 130 -5.74 -3.64 18.99
N GLU A 131 -5.10 -2.86 18.12
CA GLU A 131 -4.62 -1.52 18.45
C GLU A 131 -5.77 -0.58 18.80
N GLN A 132 -6.84 -0.59 18.00
CA GLN A 132 -8.02 0.22 18.28
C GLN A 132 -8.67 -0.14 19.63
N SER A 133 -8.73 -1.43 19.96
CA SER A 133 -9.21 -1.89 21.27
C SER A 133 -8.33 -1.35 22.41
N ARG A 134 -7.01 -1.39 22.25
CA ARG A 134 -6.04 -0.89 23.23
C ARG A 134 -6.15 0.63 23.45
N LEU A 135 -6.30 1.40 22.38
CA LEU A 135 -6.53 2.85 22.44
C LEU A 135 -7.86 3.17 23.13
N ASN A 136 -8.92 2.43 22.81
CA ASN A 136 -10.23 2.61 23.44
C ASN A 136 -10.19 2.30 24.95
N ALA A 137 -9.53 1.21 25.36
CA ALA A 137 -9.38 0.86 26.77
C ALA A 137 -8.65 1.98 27.56
N THR A 138 -7.58 2.53 26.98
CA THR A 138 -6.83 3.64 27.58
C THR A 138 -7.68 4.91 27.70
N ARG A 139 -8.53 5.18 26.71
CA ARG A 139 -9.44 6.34 26.71
C ARG A 139 -10.53 6.21 27.78
N SER A 140 -11.08 5.01 27.98
CA SER A 140 -12.08 4.74 29.03
C SER A 140 -11.48 4.96 30.42
N GLN A 141 -10.29 4.43 30.70
CA GLN A 141 -9.60 4.65 31.97
C GLN A 141 -9.33 6.14 32.24
N ARG A 142 -8.99 6.93 31.21
CA ARG A 142 -8.78 8.39 31.35
C ARG A 142 -10.08 9.15 31.67
N ARG A 143 -11.24 8.68 31.18
CA ARG A 143 -12.53 9.32 31.44
C ARG A 143 -12.98 9.15 32.89
N GLU A 144 -12.73 7.98 33.48
CA GLU A 144 -13.14 7.68 34.87
C GLU A 144 -12.37 8.49 35.92
N ARG A 145 -11.12 8.88 35.65
CA ARG A 145 -10.31 9.68 36.61
C ARG A 145 -10.67 11.17 36.65
N LYS A 146 -11.26 11.71 35.58
CA LYS A 146 -11.57 13.15 35.45
C LYS A 146 -12.56 13.70 36.51
N PRO A 147 -13.66 13.02 36.88
CA PRO A 147 -14.61 13.57 37.86
C PRO A 147 -14.01 13.72 39.26
N GLU A 148 -13.05 12.88 39.64
CA GLU A 148 -12.43 12.91 40.98
C GLU A 148 -11.61 14.20 41.19
N PHE A 149 -10.80 14.59 40.22
CA PHE A 149 -9.96 15.79 40.36
C PHE A 149 -10.76 17.10 40.42
N THR A 150 -11.87 17.20 39.66
CA THR A 150 -12.76 18.35 39.75
C THR A 150 -13.39 18.50 41.14
N ALA A 151 -13.74 17.40 41.80
CA ALA A 151 -14.25 17.44 43.17
C ALA A 151 -13.17 17.87 44.17
N GLN A 152 -11.92 17.38 44.00
CA GLN A 152 -10.78 17.79 44.83
C GLN A 152 -10.45 19.28 44.69
N ILE A 153 -10.57 19.86 43.48
CA ILE A 153 -10.41 21.31 43.26
C ILE A 153 -11.45 22.09 44.07
N ALA A 154 -12.72 21.69 44.04
CA ALA A 154 -13.78 22.36 44.77
C ALA A 154 -13.54 22.30 46.30
N GLN A 155 -13.16 21.13 46.81
CA GLN A 155 -12.79 20.95 48.23
C GLN A 155 -11.61 21.83 48.63
N TRP A 156 -10.60 21.94 47.76
CA TRP A 156 -9.44 22.79 48.01
C TRP A 156 -9.80 24.28 48.07
N HIS A 157 -10.63 24.78 47.17
CA HIS A 157 -11.12 26.17 47.22
C HIS A 157 -11.91 26.44 48.51
N GLN A 158 -12.76 25.51 48.93
CA GLN A 158 -13.47 25.60 50.21
C GLN A 158 -12.51 25.62 51.40
N ALA A 159 -11.49 24.77 51.40
CA ALA A 159 -10.46 24.77 52.44
C ALA A 159 -9.69 26.10 52.49
N CYS A 160 -9.39 26.70 51.33
CA CYS A 160 -8.81 28.04 51.24
C CYS A 160 -9.75 29.12 51.78
N GLU A 161 -11.08 28.99 51.60
CA GLU A 161 -12.06 29.93 52.15
C GLU A 161 -12.02 29.94 53.67
N ILE A 162 -12.14 28.76 54.27
CA ILE A 162 -12.11 28.60 55.72
C ILE A 162 -10.77 29.06 56.29
N ALA A 163 -9.66 28.63 55.68
CA ALA A 163 -8.31 28.95 56.15
C ALA A 163 -7.96 30.46 56.05
N PHE A 164 -8.52 31.18 55.07
CA PHE A 164 -8.16 32.59 54.84
C PHE A 164 -9.06 33.57 55.60
N GLN A 165 -10.15 33.11 56.21
CA GLN A 165 -10.99 33.91 57.09
C GLN A 165 -10.23 34.37 58.34
N ASP A 166 -9.47 33.47 58.98
CA ASP A 166 -8.58 33.79 60.09
C ASP A 166 -7.13 33.41 59.79
N LYS A 167 -6.41 34.34 59.15
CA LYS A 167 -5.00 34.15 58.78
C LYS A 167 -4.07 34.09 59.99
N SER A 168 -4.50 34.52 61.17
CA SER A 168 -3.65 34.53 62.36
C SER A 168 -3.47 33.12 62.95
N SER A 169 -4.48 32.26 62.80
CA SER A 169 -4.44 30.86 63.21
C SER A 169 -3.87 29.91 62.15
N LEU A 170 -3.59 30.41 60.94
CA LEU A 170 -3.11 29.61 59.83
C LEU A 170 -1.67 29.11 60.07
N ARG A 171 -1.52 27.78 60.22
CA ARG A 171 -0.21 27.14 60.41
C ARG A 171 0.35 26.52 59.13
N ILE A 172 -0.54 26.03 58.26
CA ILE A 172 -0.20 25.32 57.03
C ILE A 172 -1.08 25.88 55.91
N PHE A 173 -0.46 26.18 54.77
CA PHE A 173 -1.20 26.62 53.59
C PHE A 173 -1.97 25.43 52.98
N PRO A 174 -3.28 25.53 52.70
CA PRO A 174 -4.03 24.44 52.08
C PRO A 174 -3.43 24.06 50.73
N ALA A 175 -2.90 22.83 50.61
CA ALA A 175 -2.22 22.38 49.42
C ALA A 175 -3.22 22.10 48.26
N PRO A 176 -2.99 22.64 47.05
CA PRO A 176 -3.82 22.32 45.89
C PRO A 176 -3.70 20.84 45.51
N PRO A 177 -4.76 20.27 44.90
CA PRO A 177 -4.74 18.88 44.47
C PRO A 177 -3.66 18.66 43.40
N ALA A 178 -2.97 17.53 43.51
CA ALA A 178 -1.85 17.18 42.64
C ALA A 178 -2.17 15.94 41.81
N GLU A 179 -2.24 16.11 40.49
CA GLU A 179 -2.24 15.02 39.52
C GLU A 179 -0.85 14.82 38.91
N LEU A 180 -0.64 13.64 38.33
CA LEU A 180 0.52 13.38 37.48
C LEU A 180 0.54 14.38 36.31
N CYS A 181 1.64 15.13 36.21
CA CYS A 181 1.90 16.04 35.12
C CYS A 181 2.92 15.44 34.15
N ASN A 182 2.61 15.51 32.84
CA ASN A 182 3.49 15.00 31.79
C ASN A 182 4.54 16.03 31.33
N ASP A 183 4.44 17.29 31.78
CA ASP A 183 5.42 18.31 31.48
C ASP A 183 6.74 18.03 32.24
N ILE A 184 7.81 17.82 31.46
CA ILE A 184 9.14 17.51 31.97
C ILE A 184 9.68 18.67 32.83
N SER A 185 9.34 19.91 32.51
CA SER A 185 9.77 21.08 33.29
C SER A 185 9.19 21.05 34.71
N CYS A 186 7.94 20.60 34.86
CA CYS A 186 7.28 20.50 36.15
C CYS A 186 7.94 19.47 37.09
N LYS A 187 8.55 18.42 36.53
CA LYS A 187 9.22 17.35 37.31
C LYS A 187 10.59 17.75 37.86
N LYS A 188 11.25 18.73 37.23
CA LYS A 188 12.62 19.15 37.59
C LYS A 188 12.66 20.24 38.66
N GLU A 189 11.56 20.93 38.87
CA GLU A 189 11.51 22.11 39.74
C GLU A 189 11.23 21.72 41.20
N THR A 190 12.09 22.15 42.12
CA THR A 190 11.84 22.06 43.56
C THR A 190 10.83 23.12 43.96
N ARG A 191 9.74 22.70 44.61
CA ARG A 191 8.58 23.54 44.92
C ARG A 191 8.19 23.37 46.38
N SER A 192 7.53 24.38 46.92
CA SER A 192 6.95 24.37 48.26
C SER A 192 5.62 23.62 48.26
N LEU A 193 4.88 23.69 47.15
CA LEU A 193 3.66 22.93 46.94
C LEU A 193 3.94 21.66 46.13
N ALA A 194 3.28 20.56 46.50
CA ALA A 194 3.33 19.32 45.73
C ALA A 194 2.69 19.46 44.33
N ALA A 195 1.71 20.35 44.18
CA ALA A 195 1.06 20.58 42.90
C ALA A 195 1.97 21.40 41.98
N CYS A 196 2.17 20.91 40.76
CA CYS A 196 2.89 21.68 39.76
C CYS A 196 2.06 22.87 39.22
N LYS A 197 2.72 23.75 38.46
CA LYS A 197 2.11 24.93 37.83
C LYS A 197 0.88 24.56 37.02
N CYS A 198 0.94 23.48 36.23
CA CYS A 198 -0.19 23.03 35.42
C CYS A 198 -1.40 22.62 36.29
N ASN A 199 -1.18 21.99 37.43
CA ASN A 199 -2.27 21.58 38.33
C ASN A 199 -2.89 22.80 39.01
N ILE A 200 -2.08 23.77 39.43
CA ILE A 200 -2.56 25.05 39.94
C ILE A 200 -3.38 25.77 38.86
N GLN A 201 -2.89 25.86 37.61
CA GLN A 201 -3.65 26.46 36.50
C GLN A 201 -5.01 25.77 36.27
N LYS A 202 -5.03 24.43 36.29
CA LYS A 202 -6.28 23.66 36.18
C LYS A 202 -7.28 24.04 37.28
N ALA A 203 -6.81 24.24 38.51
CA ALA A 203 -7.65 24.59 39.65
C ALA A 203 -8.34 25.97 39.50
N PHE A 204 -7.79 26.86 38.67
CA PHE A 204 -8.36 28.18 38.39
C PHE A 204 -9.00 28.30 37.00
N THR A 205 -8.99 27.25 36.19
CA THR A 205 -9.51 27.31 34.81
C THR A 205 -11.02 27.59 34.77
N SER A 206 -11.76 27.13 35.78
CA SER A 206 -13.20 27.40 35.93
C SER A 206 -13.51 28.61 36.84
N SER A 207 -12.50 29.38 37.26
CA SER A 207 -12.74 30.56 38.10
C SER A 207 -13.40 31.68 37.30
N THR A 208 -14.36 32.36 37.92
CA THR A 208 -15.08 33.50 37.33
C THR A 208 -14.29 34.80 37.42
N SER A 209 -13.33 34.92 38.35
CA SER A 209 -12.55 36.16 38.56
C SER A 209 -11.11 35.89 39.00
N LEU A 210 -10.22 35.71 38.02
CA LEU A 210 -8.77 35.59 38.27
C LEU A 210 -8.20 36.82 38.98
N LYS A 211 -8.79 38.01 38.77
CA LYS A 211 -8.39 39.24 39.47
C LYS A 211 -8.62 39.13 40.98
N THR A 212 -9.75 38.57 41.39
CA THR A 212 -10.08 38.38 42.82
C THR A 212 -9.17 37.32 43.43
N ASP A 213 -8.98 36.20 42.75
CA ASP A 213 -8.10 35.11 43.20
C ASP A 213 -6.67 35.60 43.39
N ARG A 214 -6.14 36.36 42.43
CA ARG A 214 -4.82 36.96 42.49
C ARG A 214 -4.61 37.82 43.73
N LEU A 215 -5.57 38.68 44.06
CA LEU A 215 -5.49 39.50 45.28
C LEU A 215 -5.59 38.65 46.54
N ARG A 216 -6.45 37.64 46.53
CA ARG A 216 -6.65 36.70 47.64
C ARG A 216 -5.38 35.90 47.97
N PHE A 217 -4.65 35.46 46.95
CA PHE A 217 -3.43 34.65 47.10
C PHE A 217 -2.14 35.50 47.17
N HIS A 218 -2.22 36.84 47.20
CA HIS A 218 -1.03 37.68 47.31
C HIS A 218 -0.30 37.45 48.65
N PRO A 219 1.04 37.23 48.64
CA PRO A 219 1.81 36.84 49.83
C PRO A 219 1.71 37.87 50.98
N ASP A 220 1.62 39.16 50.67
CA ASP A 220 1.50 40.22 51.69
C ASP A 220 0.23 40.11 52.53
N THR A 221 -0.81 39.46 52.00
CA THR A 221 -2.07 39.29 52.74
C THR A 221 -1.92 38.29 53.89
N PHE A 222 -0.83 37.54 53.95
CA PHE A 222 -0.48 36.57 55.00
C PHE A 222 0.49 37.14 56.05
N SER A 223 0.68 38.46 56.10
CA SER A 223 1.51 39.13 57.12
C SER A 223 1.05 38.85 58.56
N LYS A 224 -0.25 38.59 58.78
CA LYS A 224 -0.83 38.26 60.09
C LYS A 224 -0.55 36.82 60.58
N VAL A 225 0.01 35.96 59.74
CA VAL A 225 0.41 34.59 60.13
C VAL A 225 1.53 34.68 61.17
N ALA A 226 1.51 33.78 62.16
CA ALA A 226 2.56 33.69 63.19
C ALA A 226 3.96 33.56 62.57
N ASP A 227 4.96 34.24 63.15
CA ASP A 227 6.31 34.38 62.58
C ASP A 227 6.93 33.04 62.16
N GLN A 228 6.76 32.00 62.99
CA GLN A 228 7.30 30.66 62.76
C GLN A 228 6.74 29.94 61.52
N TYR A 229 5.54 30.31 61.04
CA TYR A 229 4.90 29.70 59.87
C TYR A 229 4.83 30.64 58.67
N ARG A 230 5.01 31.94 58.89
CA ARG A 230 4.78 32.99 57.88
C ARG A 230 5.57 32.75 56.60
N ASN A 231 6.86 32.44 56.69
CA ASN A 231 7.71 32.26 55.52
C ASN A 231 7.20 31.12 54.62
N ALA A 232 6.94 29.94 55.21
CA ALA A 232 6.45 28.79 54.47
C ALA A 232 5.07 29.06 53.82
N VAL A 233 4.15 29.70 54.55
CA VAL A 233 2.83 30.06 54.03
C VAL A 233 2.92 31.09 52.90
N GLN A 234 3.76 32.13 53.06
CA GLN A 234 3.96 33.14 52.02
C GLN A 234 4.62 32.58 50.77
N GLN A 235 5.57 31.66 50.91
CA GLN A 235 6.21 31.01 49.77
C GLN A 235 5.22 30.12 49.01
N ALA A 236 4.38 29.34 49.71
CA ALA A 236 3.31 28.57 49.10
C ALA A 236 2.28 29.47 48.39
N ALA A 237 1.86 30.56 49.04
CA ALA A 237 0.95 31.55 48.44
C ALA A 237 1.56 32.21 47.20
N LYS A 238 2.86 32.53 47.23
CA LYS A 238 3.61 33.11 46.11
C LYS A 238 3.60 32.19 44.89
N GLU A 239 3.76 30.88 45.08
CA GLU A 239 3.68 29.90 43.98
C GLU A 239 2.30 29.95 43.30
N VAL A 240 1.22 29.97 44.08
CA VAL A 240 -0.14 30.11 43.52
C VAL A 240 -0.33 31.46 42.83
N PHE A 241 0.10 32.54 43.49
CA PHE A 241 -0.02 33.91 42.99
C PHE A 241 0.64 34.08 41.61
N VAL A 242 1.90 33.63 41.44
CA VAL A 242 2.63 33.76 40.17
C VAL A 242 1.89 33.06 39.03
N VAL A 243 1.26 31.91 39.32
CA VAL A 243 0.48 31.17 38.33
C VAL A 243 -0.80 31.92 37.96
N VAL A 244 -1.55 32.39 38.95
CA VAL A 244 -2.81 33.13 38.73
C VAL A 244 -2.57 34.49 38.06
N GLU A 245 -1.51 35.22 38.46
CA GLU A 245 -1.10 36.47 37.82
C GLU A 245 -0.81 36.26 36.33
N ARG A 246 -0.05 35.20 35.99
CA ARG A 246 0.21 34.87 34.59
C ARG A 246 -1.08 34.55 33.82
N MET A 247 -1.98 33.74 34.39
CA MET A 247 -3.28 33.45 33.75
C MET A 247 -4.12 34.71 33.54
N HIS A 248 -4.12 35.63 34.51
CA HIS A 248 -4.83 36.90 34.41
C HIS A 248 -4.23 37.80 33.32
N GLN A 249 -2.89 37.88 33.22
CA GLN A 249 -2.21 38.63 32.16
C GLN A 249 -2.52 38.06 30.77
N ASP A 250 -2.52 36.73 30.64
CA ASP A 250 -2.87 36.06 29.39
C ASP A 250 -4.34 36.37 28.99
N GLN A 251 -5.28 36.32 29.94
CA GLN A 251 -6.69 36.68 29.71
C GLN A 251 -6.87 38.14 29.27
N LEU A 252 -6.08 39.08 29.81
CA LEU A 252 -6.12 40.49 29.39
C LEU A 252 -5.60 40.68 27.96
N ARG A 253 -4.57 39.92 27.56
CA ARG A 253 -4.03 39.97 26.20
C ARG A 253 -5.04 39.45 25.18
N GLU A 254 -5.74 38.36 25.48
CA GLU A 254 -6.76 37.77 24.61
C GLU A 254 -8.00 38.67 24.40
N ARG A 255 -8.31 39.55 25.37
CA ARG A 255 -9.44 40.50 25.25
C ARG A 255 -9.06 41.82 24.58
N GLY A 256 -7.78 42.14 24.51
CA GLY A 256 -7.27 43.40 23.97
C GLY A 256 -6.75 43.33 22.54
N GLY A 257 -6.70 42.13 21.94
CA GLY A 257 -6.35 41.90 20.53
C GLY A 257 -7.57 41.47 19.74
#